data_AF-A0AAV5UUJ1-F1
#
_entry.id   AF-A0AAV5UUJ1-F1
#
_cell.length_a   1.000
_cell.length_b   1.000
_cell.length_c   1.000
_cell.angle_alpha   90.00
_cell.angle_beta   90.00
_cell.angle_gamma   90.00
#
_symmetry.space_group_name_H-M   'P 1'
#
loop_
_entity.id
_entity.type
_entity.pdbx_description
1 polymer ?
#
loop_
_entity_poly.entity_id
_entity_poly.type
_entity_poly.pdbx_seq_one_letter_code
_entity_poly.pdbx_strand_id
1 'polypeptide(L)'
;MRPTALLSCLGLDHQKYVVLPPMSPRSKEIACFGPVLMYYYAAAGSAGLDKIDSNFGFQIVGSWVPMCLTTAAPYTRVVCQGSTPLFVPSKVEVSVRETGVKLFVMGDVKIVKMFTGDVKFQKSQEPMELPGDEFCAMYAADPDDIDEDIIAVITADMTVYCAGRQTIRLYQEDTVVIMKE
;
A
#
# COMPACT_ATOMS: atom_id res chain seq x y z
N MET A 1 10.16 -2.60 29.21
CA MET A 1 9.00 -3.44 28.90
C MET A 1 8.52 -3.07 27.52
N ARG A 2 8.57 -4.00 26.56
CA ARG A 2 8.01 -3.83 25.21
C ARG A 2 6.57 -4.32 25.25
N PRO A 3 5.57 -3.63 24.67
CA PRO A 3 4.22 -4.17 24.61
C PRO A 3 4.15 -5.24 23.52
N THR A 4 4.21 -6.50 23.93
CA THR A 4 4.11 -7.70 23.06
C THR A 4 2.67 -8.21 22.95
N ALA A 5 1.67 -7.34 23.00
CA ALA A 5 0.27 -7.76 23.10
C ALA A 5 -0.63 -6.95 22.16
N LEU A 6 -0.56 -7.25 20.86
CA LEU A 6 -1.60 -6.91 19.88
C LEU A 6 -1.65 -7.90 18.69
N LEU A 7 -1.07 -9.09 18.84
CA LEU A 7 -0.91 -10.08 17.77
C LEU A 7 -1.82 -11.32 17.89
N SER A 8 -2.84 -11.30 18.75
CA SER A 8 -3.63 -12.52 19.04
C SER A 8 -5.15 -12.33 19.04
N CYS A 9 -5.71 -11.55 18.13
CA CYS A 9 -7.17 -11.36 18.09
C CYS A 9 -7.75 -11.19 16.66
N LEU A 10 -7.39 -12.00 15.66
CA LEU A 10 -8.12 -11.96 14.38
C LEU A 10 -8.32 -13.38 13.83
N GLY A 11 -9.53 -13.90 14.00
CA GLY A 11 -9.96 -15.18 13.42
C GLY A 11 -10.13 -15.09 11.90
N LEU A 12 -10.16 -16.26 11.27
CA LEU A 12 -10.30 -16.53 9.83
C LEU A 12 -11.48 -15.83 9.13
N ASP A 13 -12.43 -15.26 9.88
CA ASP A 13 -13.62 -14.58 9.33
C ASP A 13 -13.35 -13.19 8.71
N HIS A 14 -12.17 -12.60 8.90
CA HIS A 14 -11.85 -11.24 8.39
C HIS A 14 -11.39 -11.20 6.92
N GLN A 15 -11.07 -12.35 6.32
CA GLN A 15 -10.60 -12.43 4.93
C GLN A 15 -11.74 -12.47 3.90
N LYS A 16 -13.02 -12.36 4.31
CA LYS A 16 -14.18 -12.52 3.40
C LYS A 16 -14.22 -11.53 2.23
N TYR A 17 -13.54 -10.40 2.36
CA TYR A 17 -13.60 -9.31 1.39
C TYR A 17 -12.30 -9.13 0.59
N VAL A 18 -11.24 -9.87 0.93
CA VAL A 18 -9.93 -9.73 0.27
C VAL A 18 -9.65 -10.97 -0.58
N VAL A 19 -9.52 -10.78 -1.89
CA VAL A 19 -9.13 -11.88 -2.79
C VAL A 19 -7.63 -12.13 -2.64
N LEU A 20 -7.28 -13.27 -2.03
CA LEU A 20 -5.90 -13.67 -1.85
C LEU A 20 -5.29 -14.14 -3.17
N PRO A 21 -4.04 -13.74 -3.47
CA PRO A 21 -3.28 -14.33 -4.56
C PRO A 21 -2.94 -15.81 -4.24
N PRO A 22 -2.54 -16.60 -5.24
CA PRO A 22 -1.96 -17.91 -4.99
C PRO A 22 -0.75 -17.79 -4.05
N MET A 23 -0.86 -18.40 -2.87
CA MET A 23 0.19 -18.36 -1.85
C MET A 23 1.43 -19.08 -2.36
N SER A 24 2.58 -18.41 -2.31
CA SER A 24 3.86 -19.03 -2.62
C SER A 24 4.55 -19.47 -1.32
N PRO A 25 5.42 -20.50 -1.34
CA PRO A 25 6.25 -20.82 -0.18
C PRO A 25 7.20 -19.69 0.25
N ARG A 26 7.34 -18.65 -0.58
CA ARG A 26 8.20 -17.48 -0.36
C ARG A 26 7.42 -16.23 0.04
N SER A 27 6.11 -16.34 0.27
CA SER A 27 5.29 -15.23 0.71
C SER A 27 4.92 -15.36 2.18
N LYS A 28 4.97 -14.26 2.92
CA LYS A 28 4.61 -14.21 4.34
C LYS A 28 3.68 -13.03 4.60
N GLU A 29 2.60 -13.28 5.33
CA GLU A 29 1.74 -12.23 5.85
C GLU A 29 2.52 -11.39 6.87
N ILE A 30 2.49 -10.07 6.69
CA ILE A 30 3.18 -9.12 7.57
C ILE A 30 2.17 -8.45 8.51
N ALA A 31 1.00 -8.08 7.98
CA ALA A 31 -0.05 -7.42 8.74
C ALA A 31 -1.42 -7.70 8.12
N CYS A 32 -2.44 -7.78 8.95
CA CYS A 32 -3.83 -7.91 8.56
C CYS A 32 -4.68 -7.09 9.52
N PHE A 33 -5.50 -6.18 9.00
CA PHE A 33 -6.46 -5.42 9.82
C PHE A 33 -7.60 -4.89 8.96
N GLY A 34 -8.84 -5.20 9.38
CA GLY A 34 -10.04 -4.74 8.68
C GLY A 34 -10.05 -5.21 7.22
N PRO A 35 -10.28 -4.31 6.24
CA PRO A 35 -10.36 -4.66 4.83
C PRO A 35 -8.99 -4.79 4.16
N VAL A 36 -7.88 -4.72 4.90
CA VAL A 36 -6.52 -4.67 4.37
C VAL A 36 -5.67 -5.83 4.85
N LEU A 37 -4.85 -6.33 3.93
CA LEU A 37 -3.89 -7.39 4.14
C LEU A 37 -2.55 -7.07 3.45
N MET A 38 -1.45 -7.23 4.18
CA MET A 38 -0.09 -6.94 3.69
C MET A 38 0.74 -8.22 3.63
N TYR A 39 1.36 -8.46 2.48
CA TYR A 39 2.22 -9.61 2.24
C TYR A 39 3.63 -9.17 1.81
N TYR A 40 4.63 -9.93 2.24
CA TYR A 40 5.99 -9.83 1.72
C TYR A 40 6.28 -11.01 0.81
N TYR A 41 6.90 -10.76 -0.34
CA TYR A 41 7.41 -11.76 -1.27
C TYR A 41 8.94 -11.76 -1.23
N ALA A 42 9.52 -12.82 -0.65
CA ALA A 42 10.96 -12.93 -0.46
C ALA A 42 11.71 -13.40 -1.72
N ALA A 43 12.98 -12.99 -1.82
CA ALA A 43 13.94 -13.56 -2.77
C ALA A 43 14.08 -15.08 -2.61
N ALA A 44 14.53 -15.72 -3.69
CA ALA A 44 14.93 -17.13 -3.63
C ALA A 44 16.14 -17.32 -2.69
N GLY A 45 15.91 -17.91 -1.51
CA GLY A 45 16.95 -18.22 -0.52
C GLY A 45 16.44 -18.18 0.91
N SER A 46 17.05 -18.94 1.81
CA SER A 46 16.56 -19.16 3.19
C SER A 46 16.63 -17.93 4.11
N ALA A 47 17.40 -16.90 3.76
CA ALA A 47 17.55 -15.68 4.57
C ALA A 47 16.57 -14.55 4.21
N GLY A 48 15.72 -14.73 3.18
CA GLY A 48 14.87 -13.66 2.67
C GLY A 48 13.72 -13.26 3.60
N LEU A 49 13.12 -14.24 4.30
CA LEU A 49 11.99 -14.01 5.22
C LEU A 49 12.43 -13.43 6.57
N ASP A 50 13.70 -13.59 6.95
CA ASP A 50 14.27 -13.05 8.19
C ASP A 50 14.65 -11.57 8.07
N LYS A 51 14.66 -11.01 6.84
CA LYS A 51 14.96 -9.59 6.56
C LYS A 51 13.76 -8.64 6.65
N ILE A 52 12.56 -9.17 6.91
CA ILE A 52 11.32 -8.36 6.93
C ILE A 52 11.42 -7.24 7.97
N ASP A 53 11.98 -7.54 9.15
CA ASP A 53 11.97 -6.63 10.30
C ASP A 53 12.98 -5.47 10.19
N SER A 54 13.93 -5.50 9.25
CA SER A 54 15.00 -4.51 9.16
C SER A 54 14.80 -3.43 8.10
N ASN A 55 13.92 -3.66 7.12
CA ASN A 55 13.87 -2.84 5.90
C ASN A 55 12.51 -2.16 5.64
N PHE A 56 11.48 -2.50 6.42
CA PHE A 56 10.12 -1.99 6.20
C PHE A 56 9.27 -1.97 7.49
N GLY A 57 8.32 -1.02 7.58
CA GLY A 57 7.32 -0.90 8.64
C GLY A 57 5.93 -0.50 8.12
N PHE A 58 4.89 -1.05 8.74
CA PHE A 58 3.49 -0.71 8.45
C PHE A 58 2.76 -0.30 9.74
N GLN A 59 1.87 0.67 9.62
CA GLN A 59 0.86 0.95 10.62
C GLN A 59 -0.51 1.03 9.95
N ILE A 60 -1.42 0.14 10.32
CA ILE A 60 -2.82 0.21 9.85
C ILE A 60 -3.64 0.93 10.92
N VAL A 61 -4.34 1.99 10.52
CA VAL A 61 -5.21 2.81 11.37
C VAL A 61 -6.60 2.81 10.75
N GLY A 62 -7.54 2.13 11.40
CA GLY A 62 -8.96 2.17 11.04
C GLY A 62 -9.76 3.04 11.99
N SER A 63 -10.80 3.70 11.49
CA SER A 63 -11.84 4.29 12.32
C SER A 63 -13.21 3.84 11.83
N TRP A 64 -13.94 3.18 12.74
CA TRP A 64 -15.30 2.75 12.54
C TRP A 64 -16.19 3.60 13.44
N VAL A 65 -16.98 4.49 12.84
CA VAL A 65 -17.89 5.33 13.60
C VAL A 65 -19.29 4.74 13.51
N PRO A 66 -19.93 4.34 14.62
CA PRO A 66 -21.29 3.81 14.58
C PRO A 66 -22.24 4.90 14.07
N MET A 67 -22.98 4.58 13.01
CA MET A 67 -23.85 5.49 12.22
C MET A 67 -24.99 6.18 13.01
N CYS A 68 -25.13 5.95 14.32
CA CYS A 68 -26.23 6.49 15.09
C CYS A 68 -26.12 8.02 15.32
N LEU A 69 -24.94 8.64 15.20
CA LEU A 69 -24.73 10.04 15.64
C LEU A 69 -23.72 10.88 14.84
N THR A 70 -23.11 10.39 13.75
CA THR A 70 -22.09 11.14 12.98
C THR A 70 -22.24 10.98 11.47
N THR A 71 -21.72 11.95 10.70
CA THR A 71 -21.68 11.97 9.22
C THR A 71 -20.32 11.56 8.66
N ALA A 72 -19.42 11.00 9.48
CA ALA A 72 -18.07 10.66 9.04
C ALA A 72 -18.07 9.28 8.39
N ALA A 73 -17.60 9.19 7.15
CA ALA A 73 -17.40 7.92 6.45
C ALA A 73 -16.35 7.06 7.18
N PRO A 74 -16.54 5.73 7.25
CA PRO A 74 -15.50 4.82 7.71
C PRO A 74 -14.21 4.98 6.89
N TYR A 75 -13.06 4.77 7.53
CA TYR A 75 -11.80 4.77 6.80
C TYR A 75 -10.79 3.78 7.36
N THR A 76 -9.93 3.28 6.46
CA THR A 76 -8.71 2.54 6.76
C THR A 76 -7.52 3.21 6.10
N ARG A 77 -6.52 3.57 6.91
CA ARG A 77 -5.25 4.14 6.45
C ARG A 77 -4.12 3.15 6.70
N VAL A 78 -3.28 2.96 5.69
CA VAL A 78 -2.07 2.14 5.79
C VAL A 78 -0.88 3.07 5.64
N VAL A 79 -0.18 3.34 6.74
CA VAL A 79 1.07 4.10 6.70
C VAL A 79 2.19 3.13 6.38
N CYS A 80 2.83 3.33 5.25
CA CYS A 80 3.89 2.50 4.72
C CYS A 80 5.21 3.24 4.83
N GLN A 81 6.25 2.58 5.35
CA GLN A 81 7.59 3.15 5.46
C GLN A 81 8.66 2.09 5.16
N GLY A 82 9.71 2.47 4.43
CA GLY A 82 10.89 1.64 4.22
C GLY A 82 11.42 1.68 2.79
N SER A 83 12.47 0.92 2.53
CA SER A 83 13.11 0.86 1.21
C SER A 83 12.58 -0.28 0.33
N THR A 84 11.87 -1.25 0.91
CA THR A 84 11.23 -2.35 0.16
C THR A 84 10.14 -1.79 -0.75
N PRO A 85 10.14 -2.11 -2.05
CA PRO A 85 9.10 -1.66 -2.95
C PRO A 85 7.71 -2.15 -2.54
N LEU A 86 6.69 -1.31 -2.71
CA LEU A 86 5.31 -1.59 -2.34
C LEU A 86 4.43 -1.66 -3.58
N PHE A 87 3.63 -2.70 -3.72
CA PHE A 87 2.50 -2.76 -4.64
C PHE A 87 1.20 -2.32 -3.94
N VAL A 88 0.47 -1.39 -4.57
CA VAL A 88 -0.85 -0.92 -4.14
C VAL A 88 -1.90 -1.35 -5.16
N PRO A 89 -2.97 -2.03 -4.73
CA PRO A 89 -4.00 -2.55 -5.62
C PRO A 89 -4.90 -1.42 -6.12
N SER A 90 -5.68 -1.70 -7.16
CA SER A 90 -6.56 -0.70 -7.78
C SER A 90 -7.59 -0.15 -6.80
N LYS A 91 -8.09 1.05 -7.09
CA LYS A 91 -9.10 1.80 -6.31
C LYS A 91 -8.67 2.30 -4.93
N VAL A 92 -7.62 1.75 -4.33
CA VAL A 92 -7.04 2.29 -3.09
C VAL A 92 -6.45 3.68 -3.36
N GLU A 93 -6.84 4.70 -2.58
CA GLU A 93 -6.25 6.03 -2.71
C GLU A 93 -4.78 5.98 -2.27
N VAL A 94 -3.89 6.63 -3.03
CA VAL A 94 -2.47 6.79 -2.64
C VAL A 94 -2.21 8.23 -2.24
N SER A 95 -1.69 8.45 -1.04
CA SER A 95 -1.32 9.76 -0.52
C SER A 95 0.18 9.81 -0.25
N VAL A 96 0.93 10.48 -1.13
CA VAL A 96 2.38 10.68 -0.96
C VAL A 96 2.64 11.89 -0.07
N ARG A 97 3.18 11.66 1.13
CA ARG A 97 3.34 12.69 2.17
C ARG A 97 4.76 13.21 2.34
N GLU A 98 5.76 12.44 1.93
CA GLU A 98 7.18 12.74 2.15
C GLU A 98 8.01 12.62 0.86
N THR A 99 9.26 13.05 0.94
CA THR A 99 10.16 13.30 -0.20
C THR A 99 10.79 12.02 -0.76
N GLY A 100 11.34 12.08 -1.96
CA GLY A 100 12.13 10.99 -2.56
C GLY A 100 11.31 9.82 -3.11
N VAL A 101 9.98 9.93 -3.12
CA VAL A 101 9.09 8.85 -3.56
C VAL A 101 9.09 8.68 -5.07
N LYS A 102 9.14 7.42 -5.52
CA LYS A 102 8.99 7.02 -6.93
C LYS A 102 7.70 6.24 -7.11
N LEU A 103 6.84 6.70 -8.02
CA LEU A 103 5.58 6.05 -8.34
C LEU A 103 5.65 5.42 -9.74
N PHE A 104 5.51 4.10 -9.82
CA PHE A 104 5.34 3.37 -11.06
C PHE A 104 3.85 3.15 -11.31
N VAL A 105 3.32 3.76 -12.35
CA VAL A 105 1.89 3.75 -12.66
C VAL A 105 1.62 2.80 -13.82
N MET A 106 1.01 1.65 -13.50
CA MET A 106 0.79 0.56 -14.46
C MET A 106 -0.53 0.68 -15.26
N GLY A 107 -1.45 1.53 -14.82
CA GLY A 107 -2.75 1.76 -15.47
C GLY A 107 -3.25 3.19 -15.25
N ASP A 108 -4.49 3.47 -15.65
CA ASP A 108 -5.05 4.83 -15.57
C ASP A 108 -5.14 5.33 -14.13
N VAL A 109 -4.66 6.55 -13.85
CA VAL A 109 -4.73 7.14 -12.51
C VAL A 109 -5.14 8.60 -12.59
N LYS A 110 -5.80 9.07 -11.54
CA LYS A 110 -6.04 10.51 -11.34
C LYS A 110 -4.98 11.07 -10.41
N ILE A 111 -4.10 11.92 -10.93
CA ILE A 111 -3.09 12.59 -10.12
C ILE A 111 -3.61 13.96 -9.69
N VAL A 112 -3.61 14.18 -8.38
CA VAL A 112 -4.02 15.43 -7.75
C VAL A 112 -2.81 16.02 -7.03
N LYS A 113 -2.29 17.14 -7.55
CA LYS A 113 -1.23 17.88 -6.88
C LYS A 113 -1.80 18.75 -5.76
N MET A 114 -1.17 18.68 -4.60
CA MET A 114 -1.50 19.48 -3.41
C MET A 114 -0.43 20.57 -3.14
N PHE A 115 0.40 20.85 -4.15
CA PHE A 115 1.48 21.83 -4.15
C PHE A 115 1.42 22.68 -5.43
N THR A 116 2.14 23.79 -5.45
CA THR A 116 2.08 24.79 -6.53
C THR A 116 2.92 24.42 -7.75
N GLY A 117 4.08 23.80 -7.57
CA GLY A 117 4.98 23.38 -8.63
C GLY A 117 4.40 22.36 -9.62
N ASP A 118 5.22 21.98 -10.59
CA ASP A 118 4.90 20.97 -11.59
C ASP A 118 5.27 19.56 -11.11
N VAL A 119 4.46 18.59 -11.51
CA VAL A 119 4.71 17.18 -11.22
C VAL A 119 5.75 16.65 -12.21
N LYS A 120 6.78 15.96 -11.71
CA LYS A 120 7.79 15.33 -12.55
C LYS A 120 7.25 14.03 -13.14
N PHE A 121 6.94 14.06 -14.42
CA PHE A 121 6.56 12.87 -15.18
C PHE A 121 7.74 12.30 -15.96
N GLN A 122 7.88 10.99 -15.92
CA GLN A 122 8.83 10.22 -16.72
C GLN A 122 8.08 9.11 -17.45
N LYS A 123 8.53 8.79 -18.66
CA LYS A 123 8.06 7.61 -19.38
C LYS A 123 9.01 6.46 -19.10
N SER A 124 8.45 5.28 -18.83
CA SER A 124 9.24 4.06 -18.73
C SER A 124 9.68 3.62 -20.13
N GLN A 125 10.98 3.39 -20.32
CA GLN A 125 11.53 2.82 -21.56
C GLN A 125 11.42 1.29 -21.60
N GLU A 126 11.22 0.68 -20.43
CA GLU A 126 11.08 -0.76 -20.26
C GLU A 126 9.63 -1.10 -19.84
N PRO A 127 9.16 -2.33 -20.11
CA PRO A 127 7.90 -2.81 -19.56
C PRO A 127 7.86 -2.62 -18.04
N MET A 128 6.82 -1.94 -17.56
CA MET A 128 6.60 -1.81 -16.13
C MET A 128 6.13 -3.14 -15.57
N GLU A 129 7.02 -3.81 -14.84
CA GLU A 129 6.73 -5.04 -14.14
C GLU A 129 6.98 -4.85 -12.63
N LEU A 130 6.28 -5.65 -11.83
CA LEU A 130 6.58 -5.73 -10.41
C LEU A 130 7.96 -6.35 -10.22
N PRO A 131 8.67 -5.99 -9.14
CA PRO A 131 9.87 -6.73 -8.75
C PRO A 131 9.52 -8.21 -8.64
N GLY A 132 10.30 -9.08 -9.27
CA GLY A 132 10.05 -10.53 -9.22
C GLY A 132 10.16 -11.10 -7.81
N ASP A 133 10.91 -10.44 -6.94
CA ASP A 133 11.08 -10.72 -5.52
C ASP A 133 11.44 -9.46 -4.71
N GLU A 134 11.53 -9.63 -3.39
CA GLU A 134 11.82 -8.59 -2.39
C GLU A 134 10.89 -7.38 -2.45
N PHE A 135 9.58 -7.63 -2.52
CA PHE A 135 8.57 -6.58 -2.50
C PHE A 135 7.44 -6.87 -1.52
N CYS A 136 6.76 -5.81 -1.09
CA CYS A 136 5.55 -5.87 -0.31
C CYS A 136 4.33 -5.68 -1.23
N ALA A 137 3.27 -6.42 -1.01
CA ALA A 137 1.99 -6.24 -1.69
C ALA A 137 0.89 -5.93 -0.70
N MET A 138 0.13 -4.89 -0.99
CA MET A 138 -1.15 -4.61 -0.33
C MET A 138 -2.26 -5.34 -1.09
N TYR A 139 -3.11 -6.02 -0.34
CA TYR A 139 -4.40 -6.53 -0.78
C TYR A 139 -5.46 -5.79 0.03
N ALA A 140 -6.55 -5.44 -0.63
CA ALA A 140 -7.64 -4.72 -0.03
C ALA A 140 -8.97 -5.24 -0.57
N ALA A 141 -10.01 -5.14 0.25
CA ALA A 141 -11.37 -5.23 -0.24
C ALA A 141 -11.66 -4.09 -1.22
N ASP A 142 -12.63 -4.29 -2.10
CA ASP A 142 -13.09 -3.23 -2.99
C ASP A 142 -13.73 -2.11 -2.16
N PRO A 143 -13.15 -0.88 -2.14
CA PRO A 143 -13.69 0.23 -1.34
C PRO A 143 -15.17 0.52 -1.63
N ASP A 144 -15.59 0.32 -2.89
CA ASP A 144 -16.97 0.56 -3.32
C ASP A 144 -17.94 -0.49 -2.73
N ASP A 145 -17.48 -1.73 -2.52
CA ASP A 145 -18.32 -2.82 -2.00
C ASP A 145 -18.56 -2.71 -0.49
N ILE A 146 -17.63 -2.10 0.24
CA ILE A 146 -17.67 -1.99 1.70
C ILE A 146 -18.01 -0.59 2.21
N ASP A 147 -18.16 0.40 1.33
CA ASP A 147 -18.45 1.80 1.66
C ASP A 147 -17.44 2.37 2.70
N GLU A 148 -16.15 2.15 2.43
CA GLU A 148 -15.04 2.58 3.30
C GLU A 148 -13.89 3.15 2.48
N ASP A 149 -13.38 4.31 2.88
CA ASP A 149 -12.19 4.89 2.26
C ASP A 149 -10.93 4.11 2.66
N ILE A 150 -10.26 3.47 1.70
CA ILE A 150 -8.95 2.83 1.91
C ILE A 150 -7.85 3.70 1.31
N ILE A 151 -6.90 4.13 2.15
CA ILE A 151 -5.83 5.06 1.78
C ILE A 151 -4.46 4.49 2.15
N ALA A 152 -3.59 4.31 1.16
CA ALA A 152 -2.16 4.03 1.36
C ALA A 152 -1.40 5.36 1.52
N VAL A 153 -0.80 5.59 2.67
CA VAL A 153 0.03 6.75 2.98
C VAL A 153 1.50 6.38 2.79
N ILE A 154 2.16 7.03 1.84
CA ILE A 154 3.53 6.73 1.43
C ILE A 154 4.49 7.76 2.02
N THR A 155 5.51 7.27 2.73
CA THR A 155 6.56 8.08 3.38
C THR A 155 7.84 8.15 2.53
N ALA A 156 8.90 8.72 3.09
CA ALA A 156 10.09 9.08 2.33
C ALA A 156 10.77 7.90 1.62
N ASP A 157 11.37 8.20 0.47
CA ASP A 157 12.28 7.34 -0.31
C ASP A 157 11.69 6.01 -0.80
N MET A 158 10.37 5.84 -0.68
CA MET A 158 9.70 4.61 -1.10
C MET A 158 9.58 4.51 -2.61
N THR A 159 9.67 3.26 -3.11
CA THR A 159 9.27 2.90 -4.47
C THR A 159 7.90 2.23 -4.41
N VAL A 160 6.92 2.75 -5.15
CA VAL A 160 5.54 2.27 -5.12
C VAL A 160 5.03 1.94 -6.51
N TYR A 161 4.50 0.74 -6.68
CA TYR A 161 3.85 0.24 -7.88
C TYR A 161 2.34 0.33 -7.72
N CYS A 162 1.72 1.06 -8.63
CA CYS A 162 0.31 1.42 -8.61
C CYS A 162 -0.42 0.64 -9.70
N ALA A 163 -1.34 -0.24 -9.32
CA ALA A 163 -2.09 -1.08 -10.26
C ALA A 163 -2.94 -0.27 -11.27
N GLY A 164 -3.36 0.94 -10.89
CA GLY A 164 -4.24 1.81 -11.68
C GLY A 164 -5.66 1.90 -11.10
N ARG A 165 -6.52 2.66 -11.77
CA ARG A 165 -7.88 3.04 -11.37
C ARG A 165 -7.96 3.65 -9.96
N GLN A 166 -6.94 4.40 -9.57
CA GLN A 166 -6.82 5.01 -8.25
C GLN A 166 -6.59 6.52 -8.34
N THR A 167 -6.94 7.23 -7.27
CA THR A 167 -6.56 8.63 -7.07
C THR A 167 -5.22 8.68 -6.33
N ILE A 168 -4.28 9.46 -6.85
CA ILE A 168 -2.97 9.68 -6.25
C ILE A 168 -2.87 11.16 -5.85
N ARG A 169 -2.75 11.43 -4.56
CA ARG A 169 -2.55 12.78 -4.00
C ARG A 169 -1.08 12.99 -3.68
N LEU A 170 -0.48 14.00 -4.30
CA LEU A 170 0.91 14.35 -4.13
C LEU A 170 1.04 15.60 -3.26
N TYR A 171 1.63 15.46 -2.08
CA TYR A 171 1.92 16.59 -1.20
C TYR A 171 3.37 17.08 -1.30
N GLN A 172 4.20 16.41 -2.11
CA GLN A 172 5.63 16.71 -2.25
C GLN A 172 6.02 16.86 -3.73
N GLU A 173 6.77 17.92 -4.03
CA GLU A 173 7.10 18.33 -5.40
C GLU A 173 8.18 17.45 -6.05
N ASP A 174 8.97 16.75 -5.26
CA ASP A 174 10.08 15.93 -5.72
C ASP A 174 9.68 14.49 -6.07
N THR A 175 8.39 14.14 -5.88
CA THR A 175 7.85 12.84 -6.29
C THR A 175 8.03 12.64 -7.78
N VAL A 176 8.62 11.51 -8.17
CA VAL A 176 8.79 11.13 -9.57
C VAL A 176 7.68 10.16 -9.97
N VAL A 177 6.84 10.58 -10.93
CA VAL A 177 5.78 9.74 -11.49
C VAL A 177 6.28 9.13 -12.79
N ILE A 178 6.41 7.81 -12.81
CA ILE A 178 6.85 7.04 -13.97
C ILE A 178 5.60 6.36 -14.55
N MET A 179 5.30 6.63 -15.81
CA MET A 179 4.13 6.11 -16.52
C MET A 179 4.57 5.11 -17.60
N LYS A 180 3.74 4.12 -17.90
CA LYS A 180 3.88 3.27 -19.09
C LYS A 180 3.79 4.13 -20.37
N GLU A 181 4.61 3.82 -21.37
CA GLU A 181 4.56 4.46 -22.70
C GLU A 181 3.26 4.14 -23.46
#